data_AF-A0A450VUZ8-F1
#
_entry.id   AF-A0A450VUZ8-F1
#
_cell.length_a   1.000
_cell.length_b   1.000
_cell.length_c   1.000
_cell.angle_alpha   90.00
_cell.angle_beta   90.00
_cell.angle_gamma   90.00
#
_symmetry.space_group_name_H-M   'P 1'
#
loop_
_entity.id
_entity.type
_entity.pdbx_description
1 polymer ?
#
loop_
_entity_poly.entity_id
_entity_poly.type
_entity_poly.pdbx_seq_one_letter_code
_entity_poly.pdbx_strand_id
1 'polypeptide(L)'
;MMDVARLLRLGKTRINLEVVLPAAMPFVMGGLRTSLAVSLILAVTAEMLAGNNGIGFFILDMERAFRVQEMYAGILSIGVLGYLLNLAFQAMERKIVYW
;
A
#
# COMPACT_ATOMS: atom_id res chain seq x y z
N MET A 1 -7.85 -9.12 30.54
CA MET A 1 -7.39 -7.72 30.31
C MET A 1 -8.54 -6.72 30.18
N MET A 2 -9.68 -7.06 29.56
CA MET A 2 -10.86 -6.15 29.49
C MET A 2 -11.45 -5.79 30.88
N ASP A 3 -11.25 -6.64 31.88
CA ASP A 3 -11.78 -6.41 33.24
C ASP A 3 -10.99 -5.37 34.05
N VAL A 4 -9.73 -5.11 33.70
CA VAL A 4 -8.91 -4.06 34.35
C VAL A 4 -9.29 -2.66 33.82
N ALA A 5 -9.66 -2.56 32.54
CA ALA A 5 -10.10 -1.29 31.93
C ALA A 5 -11.47 -0.82 32.44
N ARG A 6 -12.37 -1.74 32.81
CA ARG A 6 -13.67 -1.41 33.41
C ARG A 6 -13.55 -0.85 34.84
N LEU A 7 -12.51 -1.22 35.57
CA LEU A 7 -12.25 -0.75 36.94
C LEU A 7 -11.84 0.73 37.00
N LEU A 8 -11.34 1.31 35.90
CA LEU A 8 -10.82 2.68 35.84
C LEU A 8 -11.85 3.76 35.43
N ARG A 9 -13.13 3.40 35.18
CA ARG A 9 -14.20 4.36 34.78
C ARG A 9 -13.84 5.30 33.61
N LEU A 10 -12.90 4.91 32.76
CA LEU A 10 -12.52 5.70 31.59
C LEU A 10 -13.65 5.67 30.56
N GLY A 11 -14.11 6.83 30.11
CA GLY A 11 -15.19 6.95 29.12
C GLY A 11 -14.89 6.15 27.86
N LYS A 12 -15.92 5.57 27.23
CA LYS A 12 -15.82 4.67 26.06
C LYS A 12 -14.88 5.17 24.96
N THR A 13 -14.81 6.49 24.78
CA THR A 13 -13.93 7.15 23.80
C THR A 13 -12.44 7.00 24.12
N ARG A 14 -12.04 7.07 25.39
CA ARG A 14 -10.63 6.90 25.81
C ARG A 14 -10.18 5.45 25.67
N ILE A 15 -11.04 4.48 26.01
CA ILE A 15 -10.71 3.05 25.84
C ILE A 15 -10.50 2.70 24.37
N ASN A 16 -11.33 3.24 23.46
CA ASN A 16 -11.19 2.98 22.03
C ASN A 16 -9.87 3.56 21.46
N LEU A 17 -9.45 4.75 21.91
CA LEU A 17 -8.25 5.42 21.42
C LEU A 17 -6.95 4.92 22.07
N GLU A 18 -6.94 4.67 23.38
CA GLU A 18 -5.72 4.30 24.14
C GLU A 18 -5.48 2.79 24.23
N VAL A 19 -6.49 1.94 24.03
CA VAL A 19 -6.34 0.48 24.22
C VAL A 19 -6.61 -0.29 22.93
N VAL A 20 -7.72 0.01 22.24
CA VAL A 20 -8.13 -0.74 21.04
C VAL A 20 -7.34 -0.31 19.81
N LEU A 21 -7.11 0.99 19.63
CA LEU A 21 -6.37 1.53 18.49
C LEU A 21 -4.90 1.04 18.41
N PRO A 22 -4.08 1.11 19.49
CA PRO A 22 -2.72 0.59 19.44
C PRO A 22 -2.67 -0.94 19.33
N ALA A 23 -3.62 -1.66 19.94
CA ALA A 23 -3.68 -3.12 19.82
C ALA A 23 -4.08 -3.60 18.40
N ALA A 24 -4.90 -2.82 17.69
CA ALA A 24 -5.33 -3.13 16.32
C ALA A 24 -4.36 -2.62 15.24
N MET A 25 -3.51 -1.63 15.57
CA MET A 25 -2.53 -1.04 14.65
C MET A 25 -1.67 -2.06 13.88
N PRO A 26 -1.03 -3.06 14.52
CA PRO A 26 -0.24 -4.06 13.79
C PRO A 26 -1.09 -4.90 12.82
N PHE A 27 -2.35 -5.16 13.14
CA PHE A 27 -3.28 -5.87 12.26
C PHE A 27 -3.70 -5.01 11.05
N VAL A 28 -4.04 -3.74 11.29
CA VAL A 28 -4.40 -2.79 10.23
C VAL A 28 -3.23 -2.56 9.28
N MET A 29 -2.00 -2.44 9.80
CA MET A 29 -0.79 -2.28 8.98
C MET A 29 -0.52 -3.50 8.09
N GLY A 30 -0.75 -4.71 8.61
CA GLY A 30 -0.68 -5.94 7.81
C GLY A 30 -1.65 -5.92 6.62
N GLY A 31 -2.91 -5.52 6.87
CA GLY A 31 -3.91 -5.38 5.82
C GLY A 31 -3.59 -4.26 4.83
N LEU A 32 -3.05 -3.15 5.31
CA LEU A 32 -2.70 -2.00 4.48
C LEU A 32 -1.56 -2.34 3.50
N ARG A 33 -0.55 -3.10 3.96
CA ARG A 33 0.54 -3.61 3.10
C ARG A 33 0.00 -4.48 1.95
N THR A 34 -0.89 -5.42 2.25
CA THR A 34 -1.45 -6.31 1.21
C THR A 34 -2.36 -5.54 0.25
N SER A 35 -3.20 -4.63 0.76
CA SER A 35 -4.04 -3.77 -0.06
C SER A 35 -3.24 -2.88 -1.02
N LEU A 36 -2.07 -2.38 -0.61
CA LEU A 36 -1.22 -1.58 -1.50
C LEU A 36 -0.69 -2.37 -2.68
N ALA A 37 -0.16 -3.56 -2.43
CA ALA A 37 0.35 -4.43 -3.49
C ALA A 37 -0.75 -4.70 -4.53
N VAL A 38 -1.95 -5.03 -4.06
CA VAL A 38 -3.12 -5.25 -4.93
C VAL A 38 -3.51 -3.96 -5.66
N SER A 39 -3.55 -2.81 -4.97
CA SER A 39 -3.92 -1.53 -5.58
C SER A 39 -2.97 -1.11 -6.70
N LEU A 40 -1.67 -1.37 -6.53
CA LEU A 40 -0.67 -1.05 -7.55
C LEU A 40 -0.88 -1.89 -8.81
N ILE A 41 -1.11 -3.20 -8.65
CA ILE A 41 -1.38 -4.10 -9.77
C ILE A 41 -2.66 -3.68 -10.50
N LEU A 42 -3.71 -3.33 -9.76
CA LEU A 42 -4.98 -2.87 -10.33
C LEU A 42 -4.81 -1.52 -11.05
N ALA A 43 -4.06 -0.58 -10.49
CA ALA A 43 -3.79 0.71 -11.11
C ALA A 43 -3.03 0.54 -12.43
N VAL A 44 -1.97 -0.28 -12.46
CA VAL A 44 -1.21 -0.57 -13.69
C VAL A 44 -2.10 -1.25 -14.73
N THR A 45 -2.89 -2.24 -14.31
CA THR A 45 -3.85 -2.91 -15.21
C THR A 45 -4.89 -1.93 -15.76
N ALA A 46 -5.35 -0.98 -14.94
CA ALA A 46 -6.28 0.06 -15.38
C ALA A 46 -5.63 1.02 -16.39
N GLU A 47 -4.37 1.42 -16.18
CA GLU A 47 -3.61 2.22 -17.16
C GLU A 47 -3.45 1.48 -18.49
N MET A 48 -3.27 0.16 -18.44
CA MET A 48 -3.16 -0.69 -19.64
C MET A 48 -4.46 -0.76 -20.45
N LEU A 49 -5.61 -0.87 -19.77
CA LEU A 49 -6.90 -1.06 -20.45
C LEU A 49 -7.57 0.26 -20.86
N ALA A 50 -7.50 1.29 -20.02
CA ALA A 50 -8.29 2.51 -20.15
C ALA A 50 -7.45 3.79 -20.20
N GLY A 51 -6.12 3.69 -20.07
CA GLY A 51 -5.23 4.84 -20.12
C GLY A 51 -4.98 5.31 -21.55
N ASN A 52 -4.92 6.63 -21.75
CA ASN A 52 -4.30 7.26 -22.92
C ASN A 52 -2.90 7.81 -22.59
N ASN A 53 -2.46 7.60 -21.35
CA ASN A 53 -1.18 8.03 -20.80
C ASN A 53 -0.90 7.18 -19.54
N GLY A 54 0.36 6.87 -19.26
CA GLY A 54 0.76 6.03 -18.13
C GLY A 54 1.84 5.02 -18.50
N ILE A 55 2.48 4.41 -17.51
CA ILE A 55 3.57 3.46 -17.75
C ILE A 55 3.00 2.12 -18.23
N GLY A 56 1.85 1.71 -17.71
CA GLY A 56 1.14 0.52 -18.21
C GLY A 56 0.74 0.67 -19.69
N PHE A 57 0.22 1.84 -20.06
CA PHE A 57 -0.09 2.16 -21.46
C PHE A 57 1.17 2.15 -22.34
N PHE A 58 2.26 2.77 -21.88
CA PHE A 58 3.53 2.81 -22.61
C PHE A 58 4.09 1.42 -22.91
N ILE A 59 4.01 0.49 -21.95
CA ILE A 59 4.45 -0.89 -22.14
C ILE A 59 3.66 -1.56 -23.27
N LEU A 60 2.34 -1.42 -23.27
CA LEU A 60 1.49 -1.97 -24.34
C LEU A 60 1.73 -1.32 -25.70
N ASP A 61 2.00 -0.02 -25.72
CA ASP A 61 2.30 0.70 -26.95
C ASP A 61 3.63 0.22 -27.55
N MET A 62 4.67 0.09 -26.72
CA MET A 62 5.98 -0.45 -27.16
C MET A 62 5.90 -1.93 -27.53
N GLU A 63 5.08 -2.72 -26.85
CA GLU A 63 4.81 -4.12 -27.19
C GLU A 63 4.21 -4.22 -28.60
N ARG A 64 3.18 -3.42 -28.89
CA ARG A 64 2.53 -3.37 -30.22
C ARG A 64 3.46 -2.85 -31.30
N ALA A 65 4.38 -1.95 -30.95
CA ALA A 65 5.41 -1.44 -31.85
C ALA A 65 6.59 -2.40 -32.05
N PHE A 66 6.59 -3.59 -31.44
CA PHE A 66 7.70 -4.55 -31.41
C PHE A 66 9.02 -3.95 -30.88
N ARG A 67 8.93 -2.91 -30.04
CA ARG A 67 10.05 -2.20 -29.40
C ARG A 67 10.37 -2.83 -28.06
N VAL A 68 10.96 -4.02 -28.12
CA VAL A 68 11.19 -4.88 -26.96
C VAL A 68 12.12 -4.23 -25.92
N GLN A 69 13.11 -3.45 -26.38
CA GLN A 69 14.06 -2.77 -25.49
C GLN A 69 13.35 -1.75 -24.58
N GLU A 70 12.50 -0.92 -25.18
CA GLU A 70 11.73 0.12 -24.50
C GLU A 70 10.62 -0.47 -23.64
N MET A 71 9.99 -1.55 -24.08
CA MET A 71 9.03 -2.31 -23.28
C MET A 71 9.67 -2.80 -21.96
N TYR A 72 10.85 -3.41 -22.02
CA TYR A 72 11.56 -3.86 -20.81
C TYR A 72 12.01 -2.70 -19.93
N ALA A 73 12.40 -1.56 -20.52
CA ALA A 73 12.69 -0.35 -19.74
C ALA A 73 11.45 0.13 -18.95
N GLY A 74 10.26 0.08 -19.56
CA GLY A 74 8.99 0.35 -18.88
C GLY A 74 8.69 -0.63 -17.74
N ILE A 75 8.86 -1.93 -17.97
CA ILE A 75 8.65 -2.98 -16.96
C ILE A 75 9.60 -2.79 -15.76
N LEU A 76 10.88 -2.52 -16.01
CA LEU A 76 11.86 -2.24 -14.95
C LEU A 76 11.49 -0.98 -14.17
N SER A 77 11.02 0.06 -14.86
CA SER A 77 10.57 1.30 -14.23
C SER A 77 9.40 1.06 -13.25
N ILE A 78 8.41 0.24 -13.64
CA ILE A 78 7.31 -0.16 -12.74
C ILE A 78 7.84 -0.97 -11.56
N GLY A 79 8.77 -1.89 -11.79
CA GLY A 79 9.39 -2.68 -10.71
C GLY A 79 10.09 -1.78 -9.67
N VAL A 80 10.85 -0.80 -10.13
CA VAL A 80 11.51 0.19 -9.26
C VAL A 80 10.49 1.06 -8.53
N LEU A 81 9.45 1.55 -9.21
CA LEU A 81 8.39 2.33 -8.58
C LEU A 81 7.64 1.53 -7.52
N GLY A 82 7.28 0.28 -7.81
CA GLY A 82 6.63 -0.61 -6.85
C GLY A 82 7.51 -0.88 -5.62
N TYR A 83 8.81 -1.07 -5.84
CA TYR A 83 9.77 -1.23 -4.74
C TYR A 83 9.90 0.03 -3.89
N LEU A 84 10.00 1.21 -4.52
CA LEU A 84 10.04 2.50 -3.82
C LEU A 84 8.75 2.76 -3.03
N LEU A 85 7.59 2.44 -3.61
CA LEU A 85 6.30 2.57 -2.93
C LEU A 85 6.25 1.67 -1.69
N ASN A 86 6.70 0.42 -1.83
CA ASN A 86 6.79 -0.53 -0.73
C ASN A 86 7.75 -0.05 0.37
N LEU A 87 8.91 0.51 0.01
CA LEU A 87 9.85 1.11 0.97
C LEU A 87 9.25 2.32 1.69
N ALA A 88 8.62 3.23 0.96
CA ALA A 88 7.94 4.39 1.54
C ALA A 88 6.86 3.94 2.53
N PHE A 89 6.14 2.87 2.19
CA PHE A 89 5.12 2.32 3.07
C PHE A 89 5.69 1.68 4.33
N GLN A 90 6.75 0.90 4.21
CA GLN A 90 7.44 0.32 5.37
C GLN A 90 8.04 1.41 6.28
N ALA A 91 8.54 2.50 5.71
CA ALA A 91 9.02 3.65 6.49
C ALA A 91 7.88 4.33 7.25
N MET A 92 6.70 4.47 6.61
CA MET A 92 5.50 5.02 7.25
C MET A 92 4.99 4.10 8.37
N GLU A 93 4.99 2.79 8.14
CA GLU A 93 4.62 1.78 9.13
C GLU A 93 5.52 1.85 10.37
N ARG A 94 6.84 1.92 10.18
CA ARG A 94 7.79 2.05 11.30
C ARG A 94 7.54 3.30 12.14
N LYS A 95 7.11 4.40 11.54
CA LYS A 95 6.83 5.65 12.27
C LYS A 95 5.54 5.58 13.09
N ILE A 96 4.56 4.81 12.62
CA ILE A 96 3.24 4.70 13.26
C ILE A 96 3.25 3.63 14.36
N VAL A 97 4.03 2.57 14.21
CA VAL A 97 4.14 1.47 15.20
C VAL A 97 5.14 1.78 16.33
N TYR A 98 5.94 2.85 16.23
CA TYR A 98 6.88 3.25 17.30
C TYR A 98 6.23 4.06 18.44
N TRP A 99 4.96 3.81 18.73
CA TRP A 99 4.29 4.32 19.93
C TRP A 99 3.85 3.18 20.83
#